data_AF-A0A6P7IMD2-F1
#
_entry.id   AF-A0A6P7IMD2-F1
#
_cell.length_a   1.000
_cell.length_b   1.000
_cell.length_c   1.000
_cell.angle_alpha   90.00
_cell.angle_beta   90.00
_cell.angle_gamma   90.00
#
_symmetry.space_group_name_H-M   'P 1'
#
loop_
_entity.id
_entity.type
_entity.pdbx_description
1 polymer ?
#
loop_
_entity_poly.entity_id
_entity_poly.type
_entity_poly.pdbx_seq_one_letter_code
_entity_poly.pdbx_strand_id
1 'polypeptide(L)'
;MAGALTEKERVHHLYTTLQRVSCPLVEGLYLQEADSMLQLLCTPSQHRTDILAWICSRINPNFANSKAMSMRSKDPDVLTKDIAALGQELMLCRADDLNLIRGNASLQRQLQFIEQLLPLVPGCIKTSGHRTDGEVLQNELFAAENLPHLMAMLNPTLDPWPAHIKALHKGNKSAYKPQREEAADVAALLQATQSELEQLQSKCEFLNNESSSATIFSPSALRVVACDLQQLMSTFSHVYETDLRAYCSRDAPSFSADADVFQRVHKLLLACNTELEMLKEVSEASASVSEDVKQLQTQPRYWSKGEKRTLPDKLEELTRRIEDLLSQRSS
;
A
#
# COMPACT_ATOMS: atom_id res chain seq x y z
N MET A 1 15.12 -25.73 -10.50
CA MET A 1 15.54 -25.47 -11.89
C MET A 1 14.29 -25.53 -12.75
N ALA A 2 13.55 -24.42 -12.87
CA ALA A 2 12.36 -24.37 -13.72
C ALA A 2 12.84 -24.29 -15.18
N GLY A 3 12.52 -25.30 -15.99
CA GLY A 3 12.90 -25.33 -17.40
C GLY A 3 12.25 -24.16 -18.13
N ALA A 4 13.05 -23.35 -18.82
CA ALA A 4 12.53 -22.34 -19.72
C ALA A 4 11.70 -23.04 -20.80
N LEU A 5 10.40 -22.73 -20.89
CA LEU A 5 9.53 -23.23 -21.96
C LEU A 5 10.13 -22.82 -23.31
N THR A 6 10.12 -23.76 -24.25
CA THR A 6 10.50 -23.49 -25.63
C THR A 6 9.57 -22.43 -26.24
N GLU A 7 10.04 -21.68 -27.23
CA GLU A 7 9.23 -20.61 -27.86
C GLU A 7 7.89 -21.13 -28.42
N LYS A 8 7.88 -22.39 -28.88
CA LYS A 8 6.67 -23.09 -29.34
C LYS A 8 5.67 -23.35 -28.19
N GLU A 9 6.15 -23.80 -27.05
CA GLU A 9 5.27 -23.99 -25.87
C GLU A 9 4.73 -22.66 -25.35
N ARG A 10 5.56 -21.61 -25.35
CA ARG A 10 5.14 -20.26 -24.94
C ARG A 10 4.03 -19.73 -25.83
N VAL A 11 4.16 -19.83 -27.16
CA VAL A 11 3.11 -19.32 -28.06
C VAL A 11 1.81 -20.11 -27.92
N HIS A 12 1.87 -21.43 -27.71
CA HIS A 12 0.68 -22.25 -27.44
C HIS A 12 -0.04 -21.78 -26.18
N HIS A 13 0.71 -21.49 -25.12
CA HIS A 13 0.16 -20.98 -23.88
C HIS A 13 -0.51 -19.61 -24.07
N LEU A 14 0.14 -18.68 -24.78
CA LEU A 14 -0.42 -17.36 -25.08
C LEU A 14 -1.69 -17.44 -25.92
N TYR A 15 -1.68 -18.28 -26.96
CA TYR A 15 -2.83 -18.50 -27.83
C TYR A 15 -4.03 -19.07 -27.07
N THR A 16 -3.80 -20.11 -26.28
CA THR A 16 -4.84 -20.72 -25.42
C THR A 16 -5.37 -19.70 -24.41
N THR A 17 -4.50 -18.82 -23.92
CA THR A 17 -4.89 -17.76 -22.99
C THR A 17 -5.76 -16.70 -23.65
N LEU A 18 -5.43 -16.28 -24.87
CA LEU A 18 -6.25 -15.39 -25.69
C LEU A 18 -7.65 -15.98 -25.95
N GLN A 19 -7.74 -17.28 -26.26
CA GLN A 19 -9.03 -17.97 -26.40
C GLN A 19 -9.82 -17.97 -25.09
N ARG A 20 -9.14 -18.18 -23.95
CA ARG A 20 -9.77 -18.22 -22.63
C ARG A 20 -10.33 -16.88 -22.18
N VAL A 21 -9.66 -15.78 -22.50
CA VAL A 21 -10.16 -14.42 -22.24
C VAL A 21 -11.19 -13.95 -23.26
N SER A 22 -11.66 -14.87 -24.12
CA SER A 22 -12.64 -14.63 -25.18
C SER A 22 -12.24 -13.46 -26.08
N CYS A 23 -10.98 -13.46 -26.53
CA CYS A 23 -10.52 -12.49 -27.52
C CYS A 23 -11.23 -12.77 -28.87
N PRO A 24 -12.05 -11.83 -29.39
CA PRO A 24 -12.87 -12.07 -30.58
C PRO A 24 -12.02 -12.23 -31.85
N LEU A 25 -10.76 -11.78 -31.82
CA LEU A 25 -9.83 -11.84 -32.96
C LEU A 25 -9.16 -13.21 -33.11
N VAL A 26 -9.30 -14.10 -32.12
CA VAL A 26 -8.85 -15.50 -32.22
C VAL A 26 -10.02 -16.49 -32.18
N GLU A 27 -11.25 -15.99 -32.01
CA GLU A 27 -12.45 -16.80 -32.04
C GLU A 27 -12.68 -17.34 -33.46
N GLY A 28 -12.89 -18.65 -33.58
CA GLY A 28 -13.01 -19.35 -34.88
C GLY A 28 -11.69 -19.62 -35.61
N LEU A 29 -10.56 -19.09 -35.13
CA LEU A 29 -9.24 -19.52 -35.59
C LEU A 29 -8.87 -20.83 -34.85
N TYR A 30 -9.04 -21.98 -35.51
CA TYR A 30 -8.71 -23.28 -34.93
C TYR A 30 -7.25 -23.67 -35.20
N LEU A 31 -6.32 -22.76 -34.92
CA LEU A 31 -4.89 -23.01 -35.13
C LEU A 31 -4.39 -24.12 -34.19
N GLN A 32 -3.73 -25.13 -34.74
CA GLN A 32 -3.13 -26.25 -34.01
C GLN A 32 -1.60 -26.23 -34.04
N GLU A 33 -1.00 -25.58 -35.03
CA GLU A 33 0.44 -25.58 -35.24
C GLU A 33 1.08 -24.33 -34.60
N ALA A 34 2.15 -24.54 -33.83
CA ALA A 34 2.90 -23.45 -33.19
C ALA A 34 3.37 -22.40 -34.20
N ASP A 35 3.80 -22.82 -35.40
CA ASP A 35 4.35 -21.92 -36.41
C ASP A 35 3.27 -20.97 -36.97
N SER A 36 2.02 -21.43 -37.11
CA SER A 36 0.88 -20.56 -37.45
C SER A 36 0.54 -19.59 -36.32
N MET A 37 0.65 -20.02 -35.06
CA MET A 37 0.43 -19.15 -33.90
C MET A 37 1.52 -18.08 -33.79
N LEU A 38 2.79 -18.43 -34.06
CA LEU A 38 3.90 -17.46 -34.15
C LEU A 38 3.67 -16.51 -35.32
N GLN A 39 3.19 -16.99 -36.46
CA GLN A 39 2.88 -16.13 -37.59
C GLN A 39 1.80 -15.10 -37.22
N LEU A 40 0.76 -15.52 -36.49
CA LEU A 40 -0.31 -14.63 -36.01
C LEU A 40 0.20 -13.61 -34.98
N LEU A 41 0.91 -14.09 -33.96
CA LEU A 41 1.25 -13.33 -32.75
C LEU A 41 2.63 -12.69 -32.77
N CYS A 42 3.49 -12.99 -33.75
CA CYS A 42 4.90 -12.58 -33.78
C CYS A 42 5.38 -12.04 -35.14
N THR A 43 4.51 -11.98 -36.16
CA THR A 43 4.85 -11.41 -37.48
C THR A 43 4.09 -10.09 -37.70
N PRO A 44 4.67 -9.13 -38.44
CA PRO A 44 3.99 -7.90 -38.78
C PRO A 44 2.70 -8.14 -39.58
N SER A 45 1.58 -7.75 -39.00
CA SER A 45 0.26 -7.83 -39.62
C SER A 45 -0.70 -6.86 -38.93
N GLN A 46 -1.76 -6.46 -39.64
CA GLN A 46 -2.84 -5.68 -39.03
C GLN A 46 -3.50 -6.47 -37.90
N HIS A 47 -3.70 -7.78 -38.09
CA HIS A 47 -4.35 -8.66 -37.12
C HIS A 47 -3.61 -8.72 -35.78
N ARG A 48 -2.27 -8.77 -35.82
CA ARG A 48 -1.43 -8.66 -34.61
C ARG A 48 -1.69 -7.34 -33.88
N THR A 49 -1.66 -6.22 -34.59
CA THR A 49 -1.87 -4.89 -34.01
C THR A 49 -3.26 -4.78 -33.40
N ASP A 50 -4.27 -5.34 -34.05
CA ASP A 50 -5.64 -5.40 -33.54
C ASP A 50 -5.74 -6.25 -32.26
N ILE A 51 -5.04 -7.39 -32.19
CA ILE A 51 -4.95 -8.22 -30.98
C ILE A 51 -4.32 -7.42 -29.84
N LEU A 52 -3.20 -6.74 -30.08
CA LEU A 52 -2.54 -5.92 -29.06
C LEU A 52 -3.44 -4.75 -28.62
N ALA A 53 -4.07 -4.05 -29.56
CA ALA A 53 -5.00 -2.97 -29.26
C ALA A 53 -6.20 -3.46 -28.42
N TRP A 54 -6.72 -4.64 -28.72
CA TRP A 54 -7.77 -5.28 -27.92
C TRP A 54 -7.29 -5.57 -26.50
N ILE A 55 -6.11 -6.19 -26.32
CA ILE A 55 -5.51 -6.43 -25.00
C ILE A 55 -5.39 -5.12 -24.22
N CYS A 56 -4.80 -4.09 -24.84
CA CYS A 56 -4.61 -2.76 -24.24
C CYS A 56 -5.94 -2.11 -23.82
N SER A 57 -6.98 -2.23 -24.66
CA SER A 57 -8.32 -1.70 -24.35
C SER A 57 -8.98 -2.38 -23.15
N ARG A 58 -8.65 -3.65 -22.90
CA ARG A 58 -9.14 -4.41 -21.74
C ARG A 58 -8.38 -4.09 -20.46
N ILE A 59 -7.11 -3.71 -20.55
CA ILE A 59 -6.28 -3.33 -19.41
C ILE A 59 -6.63 -1.91 -18.95
N ASN A 60 -6.81 -0.97 -19.90
CA ASN A 60 -7.09 0.43 -19.58
C ASN A 60 -8.31 0.94 -20.37
N PRO A 61 -9.46 1.24 -19.71
CA PRO A 61 -10.66 1.73 -20.39
C PRO A 61 -10.44 3.10 -21.05
N ASN A 62 -9.49 3.91 -20.58
CA ASN A 62 -9.13 5.18 -21.22
C ASN A 62 -8.44 4.96 -22.58
N PHE A 63 -7.76 3.82 -22.76
CA PHE A 63 -7.19 3.42 -24.04
C PHE A 63 -8.29 3.13 -25.07
N ALA A 64 -9.39 2.49 -24.66
CA ALA A 64 -10.54 2.24 -25.53
C ALA A 64 -11.22 3.54 -26.02
N ASN A 65 -11.20 4.57 -25.18
CA ASN A 65 -11.76 5.89 -25.48
C ASN A 65 -10.77 6.84 -26.18
N SER A 66 -9.57 6.37 -26.51
CA SER A 66 -8.56 7.20 -27.17
C SER A 66 -9.02 7.58 -28.59
N LYS A 67 -8.51 8.70 -29.09
CA LYS A 67 -8.80 9.16 -30.46
C LYS A 67 -8.38 8.12 -31.51
N ALA A 68 -7.35 7.32 -31.22
CA ALA A 68 -6.88 6.24 -32.09
C ALA A 68 -7.85 5.06 -32.16
N MET A 69 -8.55 4.74 -31.07
CA MET A 69 -9.60 3.69 -31.05
C MET A 69 -10.94 4.19 -31.59
N SER A 70 -11.29 5.47 -31.35
CA SER A 70 -12.54 6.09 -31.79
C SER A 70 -12.59 6.40 -33.29
N MET A 71 -11.47 6.80 -33.89
CA MET A 71 -11.33 6.93 -35.34
C MET A 71 -10.54 5.72 -35.85
N ARG A 72 -11.24 4.62 -36.19
CA ARG A 72 -10.66 3.40 -36.78
C ARG A 72 -9.97 3.59 -38.15
N SER A 73 -9.61 4.82 -38.54
CA SER A 73 -9.08 5.14 -39.85
C SER A 73 -8.28 6.45 -39.84
N LYS A 74 -6.96 6.36 -40.01
CA LYS A 74 -6.19 6.99 -41.11
C LYS A 74 -4.67 6.87 -40.95
N ASP A 75 -4.16 6.59 -39.75
CA ASP A 75 -2.72 6.44 -39.52
C ASP A 75 -2.39 5.27 -38.56
N PRO A 76 -1.89 4.12 -39.05
CA PRO A 76 -1.50 2.98 -38.21
C PRO A 76 -0.33 3.31 -37.25
N ASP A 77 0.40 4.39 -37.51
CA ASP A 77 1.53 4.79 -36.66
C ASP A 77 1.08 5.45 -35.36
N VAL A 78 -0.11 6.04 -35.33
CA VAL A 78 -0.68 6.61 -34.10
C VAL A 78 -1.06 5.51 -33.12
N LEU A 79 -1.79 4.48 -33.57
CA LEU A 79 -2.17 3.35 -32.73
C LEU A 79 -0.94 2.59 -32.20
N THR A 80 0.08 2.41 -33.04
CA THR A 80 1.34 1.77 -32.64
C THR A 80 2.03 2.55 -31.52
N LYS A 81 2.04 3.89 -31.60
CA LYS A 81 2.60 4.77 -30.57
C LYS A 81 1.79 4.72 -29.27
N ASP A 82 0.46 4.69 -29.35
CA ASP A 82 -0.40 4.60 -28.17
C ASP A 82 -0.19 3.28 -27.43
N ILE A 83 -0.08 2.15 -28.16
CA ILE A 83 0.24 0.85 -27.56
C ILE A 83 1.63 0.88 -26.90
N ALA A 84 2.63 1.49 -27.55
CA ALA A 84 3.97 1.61 -26.98
C ALA A 84 4.01 2.53 -25.73
N ALA A 85 3.22 3.61 -25.73
CA ALA A 85 3.08 4.50 -24.58
C ALA A 85 2.44 3.78 -23.39
N LEU A 86 1.36 3.03 -23.60
CA LEU A 86 0.76 2.20 -22.55
C LEU A 86 1.75 1.12 -22.07
N GLY A 87 2.48 0.49 -22.99
CA GLY A 87 3.54 -0.45 -22.64
C GLY A 87 4.65 0.16 -21.79
N GLN A 88 5.00 1.44 -22.01
CA GLN A 88 5.93 2.18 -21.16
C GLN A 88 5.35 2.52 -19.80
N GLU A 89 4.09 2.95 -19.72
CA GLU A 89 3.41 3.19 -18.44
C GLU A 89 3.38 1.92 -17.57
N LEU A 90 3.23 0.76 -18.21
CA LEU A 90 3.28 -0.56 -17.57
C LEU A 90 4.71 -1.09 -17.36
N MET A 91 5.74 -0.32 -17.72
CA MET A 91 7.16 -0.69 -17.64
C MET A 91 7.54 -1.97 -18.41
N LEU A 92 6.84 -2.29 -19.50
CA LEU A 92 7.07 -3.48 -20.34
C LEU A 92 7.97 -3.18 -21.56
N CYS A 93 7.87 -1.97 -22.10
CA CYS A 93 8.68 -1.49 -23.24
C CYS A 93 8.96 0.01 -23.14
N ARG A 94 9.73 0.55 -24.08
CA ARG A 94 9.96 2.00 -24.21
C ARG A 94 8.94 2.62 -25.18
N ALA A 95 8.66 3.92 -25.09
CA ALA A 95 7.75 4.59 -26.05
C ALA A 95 8.26 4.56 -27.50
N ASP A 96 9.57 4.40 -27.72
CA ASP A 96 10.20 4.28 -29.04
C ASP A 96 10.26 2.82 -29.56
N ASP A 97 9.80 1.82 -28.79
CA ASP A 97 9.80 0.39 -29.17
C ASP A 97 8.70 0.04 -30.20
N LEU A 98 8.52 0.84 -31.25
CA LEU A 98 7.51 0.60 -32.29
C LEU A 98 7.71 -0.72 -33.03
N ASN A 99 8.97 -1.16 -33.16
CA ASN A 99 9.31 -2.46 -33.76
C ASN A 99 8.77 -3.64 -32.94
N LEU A 100 8.67 -3.51 -31.61
CA LEU A 100 8.09 -4.53 -30.76
C LEU A 100 6.59 -4.67 -31.02
N ILE A 101 5.90 -3.54 -31.12
CA ILE A 101 4.46 -3.49 -31.36
C ILE A 101 4.13 -4.00 -32.77
N ARG A 102 4.89 -3.56 -33.78
CA ARG A 102 4.70 -3.99 -35.18
C ARG A 102 5.09 -5.44 -35.44
N GLY A 103 5.84 -6.10 -34.55
CA GLY A 103 6.27 -7.49 -34.73
C GLY A 103 7.59 -7.68 -35.49
N ASN A 104 8.44 -6.66 -35.51
CA ASN A 104 9.78 -6.69 -36.11
C ASN A 104 10.90 -6.98 -35.08
N ALA A 105 10.59 -7.06 -33.79
CA ALA A 105 11.56 -7.37 -32.74
C ALA A 105 11.92 -8.87 -32.70
N SER A 106 12.88 -9.26 -31.86
CA SER A 106 13.22 -10.68 -31.68
C SER A 106 12.03 -11.48 -31.12
N LEU A 107 11.87 -12.73 -31.56
CA LEU A 107 10.74 -13.58 -31.20
C LEU A 107 10.55 -13.70 -29.69
N GLN A 108 11.65 -13.96 -28.97
CA GLN A 108 11.68 -14.03 -27.52
C GLN A 108 11.14 -12.75 -26.84
N ARG A 109 11.52 -11.57 -27.35
CA ARG A 109 11.09 -10.27 -26.81
C ARG A 109 9.62 -10.03 -27.07
N GLN A 110 9.12 -10.38 -28.26
CA GLN A 110 7.70 -10.27 -28.61
C GLN A 110 6.83 -11.17 -27.74
N LEU A 111 7.22 -12.44 -27.59
CA LEU A 111 6.52 -13.40 -26.74
C LEU A 111 6.51 -12.93 -25.28
N GLN A 112 7.64 -12.45 -24.77
CA GLN A 112 7.73 -11.92 -23.40
C GLN A 112 6.79 -10.73 -23.17
N PHE A 113 6.73 -9.81 -24.14
CA PHE A 113 5.84 -8.65 -24.04
C PHE A 113 4.36 -9.06 -23.94
N ILE A 114 3.90 -9.97 -24.82
CA ILE A 114 2.52 -10.46 -24.81
C ILE A 114 2.23 -11.26 -23.53
N GLU A 115 3.18 -12.09 -23.10
CA GLU A 115 3.09 -12.87 -21.86
C GLU A 115 2.95 -12.01 -20.62
N GLN A 116 3.60 -10.84 -20.58
CA GLN A 116 3.47 -9.89 -19.47
C GLN A 116 2.18 -9.06 -19.53
N LEU A 117 1.64 -8.82 -20.74
CA LEU A 117 0.39 -8.09 -20.92
C LEU A 117 -0.85 -8.90 -20.55
N LEU A 118 -0.92 -10.18 -20.95
CA LEU A 118 -2.13 -11.00 -20.79
C LEU A 118 -2.62 -11.14 -19.34
N PRO A 119 -1.76 -11.34 -18.32
CA PRO A 119 -2.20 -11.41 -16.92
C PRO A 119 -2.91 -10.16 -16.42
N LEU A 120 -2.68 -9.00 -17.04
CA LEU A 120 -3.31 -7.72 -16.69
C LEU A 120 -4.74 -7.61 -17.25
N VAL A 121 -5.14 -8.50 -18.17
CA VAL A 121 -6.49 -8.54 -18.73
C VAL A 121 -7.47 -9.10 -17.67
N PRO A 122 -8.55 -8.37 -17.33
CA PRO A 122 -9.57 -8.88 -16.41
C PRO A 122 -10.15 -10.22 -16.91
N GLY A 123 -10.12 -11.25 -16.04
CA GLY A 123 -10.56 -12.61 -16.36
C GLY A 123 -9.47 -13.59 -16.82
N CYS A 124 -8.21 -13.15 -16.95
CA CYS A 124 -7.11 -14.00 -17.40
C CYS A 124 -6.58 -15.00 -16.34
N ILE A 125 -6.71 -14.66 -15.05
CA ILE A 125 -6.09 -15.43 -13.95
C ILE A 125 -7.11 -16.44 -13.38
N LYS A 126 -6.86 -17.73 -13.62
CA LYS A 126 -7.36 -18.82 -12.76
C LYS A 126 -6.30 -19.07 -11.68
N THR A 127 -6.32 -18.31 -10.59
CA THR A 127 -5.74 -18.84 -9.34
C THR A 127 -6.69 -19.91 -8.85
N SER A 128 -6.22 -21.16 -8.81
CA SER A 128 -6.91 -22.25 -8.14
C SER A 128 -7.23 -21.84 -6.71
N GLY A 129 -8.50 -21.58 -6.43
CA GLY A 129 -8.97 -21.04 -5.17
C GLY A 129 -10.11 -20.09 -5.47
N HIS A 130 -11.31 -20.46 -5.05
CA HIS A 130 -12.59 -19.77 -5.19
C HIS A 130 -12.49 -18.27 -4.85
N ARG A 131 -11.99 -17.41 -5.77
CA ARG A 131 -12.31 -16.00 -5.74
C ARG A 131 -13.69 -15.88 -6.34
N THR A 132 -14.66 -15.96 -5.44
CA THR A 132 -16.01 -15.49 -5.68
C THR A 132 -15.87 -14.12 -6.35
N ASP A 133 -16.43 -14.00 -7.55
CA ASP A 133 -16.45 -12.80 -8.35
C ASP A 133 -16.73 -11.59 -7.45
N GLY A 134 -15.92 -10.53 -7.55
CA GLY A 134 -16.00 -9.39 -6.62
C GLY A 134 -17.39 -8.77 -6.60
N GLU A 135 -18.09 -8.84 -7.74
CA GLU A 135 -19.48 -8.42 -7.88
C GLU A 135 -20.45 -9.39 -7.16
N VAL A 136 -20.18 -10.70 -7.17
CA VAL A 136 -21.00 -11.69 -6.44
C VAL A 136 -20.83 -11.54 -4.94
N LEU A 137 -19.60 -11.32 -4.43
CA LEU A 137 -19.38 -11.04 -3.01
C LEU A 137 -20.01 -9.73 -2.59
N GLN A 138 -19.93 -8.71 -3.42
CA GLN A 138 -20.57 -7.43 -3.15
C GLN A 138 -22.10 -7.60 -3.10
N ASN A 139 -22.69 -8.31 -4.05
CA ASN A 139 -24.12 -8.60 -4.07
C ASN A 139 -24.56 -9.47 -2.86
N GLU A 140 -23.72 -10.40 -2.42
CA GLU A 140 -23.96 -11.23 -1.24
C GLU A 140 -23.84 -10.42 0.06
N LEU A 141 -22.86 -9.51 0.15
CA LEU A 141 -22.66 -8.61 1.29
C LEU A 141 -23.81 -7.59 1.44
N PHE A 142 -24.35 -7.10 0.32
CA PHE A 142 -25.48 -6.17 0.27
C PHE A 142 -26.84 -6.88 0.14
N ALA A 143 -26.87 -8.22 0.19
CA ALA A 143 -28.13 -8.96 0.22
C ALA A 143 -28.95 -8.58 1.47
N ALA A 144 -30.27 -8.57 1.33
CA ALA A 144 -31.19 -8.12 2.39
C ALA A 144 -31.00 -8.90 3.72
N GLU A 145 -30.57 -10.16 3.63
CA GLU A 145 -30.30 -11.04 4.77
C GLU A 145 -29.03 -10.65 5.53
N ASN A 146 -28.01 -10.13 4.83
CA ASN A 146 -26.70 -9.79 5.39
C ASN A 146 -26.58 -8.30 5.78
N LEU A 147 -27.46 -7.45 5.25
CA LEU A 147 -27.46 -6.02 5.50
C LEU A 147 -27.56 -5.63 7.00
N PRO A 148 -28.37 -6.29 7.85
CA PRO A 148 -28.43 -5.98 9.28
C PRO A 148 -27.09 -6.27 9.99
N HIS A 149 -26.40 -7.34 9.59
CA HIS A 149 -25.09 -7.70 10.13
C HIS A 149 -24.01 -6.71 9.71
N LEU A 150 -24.04 -6.29 8.44
CA LEU A 150 -23.16 -5.23 7.93
C LEU A 150 -23.37 -3.91 8.69
N MET A 151 -24.62 -3.52 8.93
CA MET A 151 -24.96 -2.31 9.68
C MET A 151 -24.48 -2.35 11.13
N ALA A 152 -24.55 -3.53 11.78
CA ALA A 152 -24.04 -3.73 13.13
C ALA A 152 -22.49 -3.67 13.19
N MET A 153 -21.80 -4.13 12.14
CA MET A 153 -20.34 -4.02 12.04
C MET A 153 -19.86 -2.59 11.78
N LEU A 154 -20.62 -1.82 10.99
CA LEU A 154 -20.31 -0.41 10.72
C LEU A 154 -20.62 0.50 11.90
N ASN A 155 -21.55 0.09 12.78
CA ASN A 155 -21.91 0.80 14.00
C ASN A 155 -21.85 -0.14 15.22
N PRO A 156 -20.65 -0.54 15.65
CA PRO A 156 -20.52 -1.42 16.80
C PRO A 156 -21.03 -0.72 18.07
N THR A 157 -21.75 -1.46 18.91
CA THR A 157 -22.30 -0.98 20.19
C THR A 157 -21.22 -0.56 21.19
N LEU A 158 -20.02 -1.10 21.03
CA LEU A 158 -18.82 -0.70 21.76
C LEU A 158 -17.84 -0.15 20.73
N ASP A 159 -17.51 1.12 20.86
CA ASP A 159 -16.55 1.78 19.98
C ASP A 159 -15.15 1.21 20.26
N PRO A 160 -14.56 0.44 19.31
CA PRO A 160 -13.29 -0.24 19.52
C PRO A 160 -12.09 0.73 19.47
N TRP A 161 -12.31 1.99 19.11
CA TRP A 161 -11.23 2.94 18.88
C TRP A 161 -10.74 3.58 20.19
N PRO A 162 -9.42 3.51 20.48
CA PRO A 162 -8.81 4.28 21.54
C PRO A 162 -9.06 5.80 21.37
N ALA A 163 -9.13 6.53 22.48
CA ALA A 163 -9.46 7.97 22.50
C ALA A 163 -8.60 8.84 21.56
N HIS A 164 -7.32 8.49 21.35
CA HIS A 164 -6.41 9.22 20.46
C HIS A 164 -6.78 9.10 18.96
N ILE A 165 -7.44 8.00 18.55
CA ILE A 165 -7.90 7.81 17.16
C ILE A 165 -9.23 8.55 16.92
N LYS A 166 -10.05 8.72 17.96
CA LYS A 166 -11.30 9.51 17.87
C LYS A 166 -11.03 11.01 17.67
N ALA A 167 -9.96 11.52 18.25
CA ALA A 167 -9.55 12.92 18.10
C ALA A 167 -9.23 13.28 16.64
N LEU A 168 -8.62 12.34 15.90
CA LEU A 168 -8.27 12.51 14.48
C LEU A 168 -9.52 12.59 13.58
N HIS A 169 -10.56 11.80 13.87
CA HIS A 169 -11.80 11.80 13.09
C HIS A 169 -12.65 13.07 13.29
N LYS A 170 -12.54 13.73 14.45
CA LYS A 170 -13.22 15.01 14.70
C LYS A 170 -12.57 16.20 13.97
N GLY A 171 -11.37 16.05 13.43
CA GLY A 171 -10.59 17.13 12.81
C GLY A 171 -11.09 17.62 11.43
N ASN A 172 -12.00 16.90 10.76
CA ASN A 172 -12.37 17.21 9.37
C ASN A 172 -13.70 17.97 9.19
N LYS A 173 -14.27 18.55 10.25
CA LYS A 173 -15.38 19.51 10.09
C LYS A 173 -15.16 20.77 10.94
N SER A 174 -15.01 21.86 10.20
CA SER A 174 -15.14 23.27 10.59
C SER A 174 -13.85 24.03 10.92
N ALA A 175 -13.83 25.22 10.33
CA ALA A 175 -12.81 26.25 10.30
C ALA A 175 -12.13 26.57 11.64
N TYR A 176 -10.82 26.79 11.54
CA TYR A 176 -9.99 27.49 12.52
C TYR A 176 -10.68 28.78 13.04
N LYS A 177 -10.92 28.81 14.36
CA LYS A 177 -10.80 30.03 15.16
C LYS A 177 -9.99 29.66 16.42
N PRO A 178 -8.91 30.38 16.75
CA PRO A 178 -8.18 30.12 17.99
C PRO A 178 -8.98 30.75 19.13
N GLN A 179 -9.67 29.93 19.92
CA GLN A 179 -10.40 30.40 21.10
C GLN A 179 -9.54 30.21 22.35
N ARG A 180 -8.95 31.33 22.79
CA ARG A 180 -8.15 31.48 24.02
C ARG A 180 -9.08 31.49 25.25
N GLU A 181 -9.89 30.46 25.43
CA GLU A 181 -10.95 30.44 26.47
C GLU A 181 -11.12 29.09 27.18
N GLU A 182 -10.25 28.10 26.94
CA GLU A 182 -10.38 26.75 27.55
C GLU A 182 -9.86 26.66 29.00
N ALA A 183 -8.97 27.54 29.45
CA ALA A 183 -8.33 27.38 30.77
C ALA A 183 -9.28 27.67 31.95
N ALA A 184 -10.24 28.60 31.78
CA ALA A 184 -11.21 28.94 32.83
C ALA A 184 -12.31 27.86 32.96
N ASP A 185 -12.69 27.24 31.85
CA ASP A 185 -13.77 26.26 31.78
C ASP A 185 -13.33 24.89 32.36
N VAL A 186 -12.07 24.49 32.11
CA VAL A 186 -11.50 23.27 32.71
C VAL A 186 -11.34 23.40 34.23
N ALA A 187 -10.96 24.58 34.73
CA ALA A 187 -10.84 24.81 36.17
C ALA A 187 -12.21 24.76 36.87
N ALA A 188 -13.25 25.35 36.27
CA ALA A 188 -14.61 25.29 36.77
C ALA A 188 -15.17 23.85 36.76
N LEU A 189 -14.90 23.09 35.70
CA LEU A 189 -15.31 21.69 35.59
C LEU A 189 -14.61 20.80 36.62
N LEU A 190 -13.29 20.98 36.82
CA LEU A 190 -12.54 20.24 37.85
C LEU A 190 -13.10 20.54 39.24
N GLN A 191 -13.37 21.80 39.54
CA GLN A 191 -13.93 22.19 40.83
C GLN A 191 -15.33 21.60 41.06
N ALA A 192 -16.17 21.57 40.04
CA ALA A 192 -17.48 20.92 40.09
C ALA A 192 -17.37 19.40 40.33
N THR A 193 -16.49 18.71 39.59
CA THR A 193 -16.27 17.27 39.77
C THR A 193 -15.70 16.93 41.14
N GLN A 194 -14.86 17.80 41.69
CA GLN A 194 -14.30 17.62 43.02
C GLN A 194 -15.37 17.78 44.12
N SER A 195 -16.26 18.76 43.99
CA SER A 195 -17.41 18.90 44.89
C SER A 195 -18.38 17.72 44.80
N GLU A 196 -18.62 17.16 43.61
CA GLU A 196 -19.44 15.95 43.46
C GLU A 196 -18.77 14.71 44.10
N LEU A 197 -17.45 14.58 43.97
CA LEU A 197 -16.68 13.50 44.60
C LEU A 197 -16.75 13.60 46.13
N GLU A 198 -16.59 14.78 46.71
CA GLU A 198 -16.72 15.00 48.16
C GLU A 198 -18.15 14.70 48.66
N GLN A 199 -19.17 15.04 47.86
CA GLN A 199 -20.56 14.73 48.17
C GLN A 199 -20.88 13.23 48.04
N LEU A 200 -20.23 12.52 47.13
CA LEU A 200 -20.33 11.07 47.02
C LEU A 200 -19.58 10.37 48.16
N GLN A 201 -18.42 10.89 48.53
CA GLN A 201 -17.58 10.34 49.60
C GLN A 201 -18.26 10.50 50.97
N SER A 202 -18.93 11.63 51.22
CA SER A 202 -19.76 11.82 52.43
C SER A 202 -20.97 10.86 52.46
N LYS A 203 -21.60 10.56 51.32
CA LYS A 203 -22.64 9.52 51.24
C LYS A 203 -22.10 8.10 51.51
N CYS A 204 -20.79 7.90 51.35
CA CYS A 204 -20.09 6.66 51.60
C CYS A 204 -19.38 6.61 52.98
N GLU A 205 -19.64 7.57 53.89
CA GLU A 205 -19.07 7.57 55.26
C GLU A 205 -19.35 6.26 56.04
N PHE A 206 -20.43 5.55 55.70
CA PHE A 206 -20.75 4.25 56.29
C PHE A 206 -19.69 3.17 56.00
N LEU A 207 -18.88 3.33 54.95
CA LEU A 207 -17.77 2.42 54.62
C LEU A 207 -16.48 2.76 55.36
N ASN A 208 -16.30 4.02 55.79
CA ASN A 208 -15.06 4.51 56.40
C ASN A 208 -15.02 4.39 57.93
N ASN A 209 -16.12 3.99 58.57
CA ASN A 209 -16.15 3.69 60.01
C ASN A 209 -15.54 2.32 60.33
N GLU A 210 -14.27 2.10 60.00
CA GLU A 210 -13.45 0.98 60.50
C GLU A 210 -13.00 1.17 61.97
N SER A 211 -13.82 1.82 62.80
CA SER A 211 -13.47 1.97 64.23
C SER A 211 -14.64 1.88 65.19
N SER A 212 -15.71 1.16 64.84
CA SER A 212 -16.64 0.62 65.84
C SER A 212 -17.50 -0.54 65.29
N SER A 213 -17.35 -1.70 65.94
CA SER A 213 -18.11 -2.96 65.80
C SER A 213 -17.63 -3.97 64.74
N ALA A 214 -16.74 -4.84 65.21
CA ALA A 214 -16.41 -6.12 64.61
C ALA A 214 -17.62 -7.09 64.60
N THR A 215 -18.67 -6.81 63.83
CA THR A 215 -19.85 -7.69 63.76
C THR A 215 -20.61 -7.62 62.42
N ILE A 216 -19.92 -7.65 61.27
CA ILE A 216 -20.60 -7.67 59.95
C ILE A 216 -20.41 -8.98 59.15
N PHE A 217 -19.57 -9.93 59.60
CA PHE A 217 -19.56 -11.28 59.01
C PHE A 217 -19.98 -12.32 60.03
N SER A 218 -21.27 -12.65 60.05
CA SER A 218 -21.72 -13.88 60.70
C SER A 218 -20.98 -15.07 60.06
N PRO A 219 -20.39 -16.00 60.84
CA PRO A 219 -19.76 -17.22 60.31
C PRO A 219 -20.67 -18.03 59.38
N SER A 220 -22.00 -17.90 59.54
CA SER A 220 -22.98 -18.50 58.63
C SER A 220 -23.04 -17.80 57.27
N ALA A 221 -22.95 -16.46 57.22
CA ALA A 221 -22.93 -15.70 55.97
C ALA A 221 -21.66 -15.98 55.18
N LEU A 222 -20.51 -16.05 55.84
CA LEU A 222 -19.24 -16.39 55.20
C LEU A 222 -19.25 -17.84 54.67
N ARG A 223 -19.87 -18.77 55.41
CA ARG A 223 -20.07 -20.14 54.94
C ARG A 223 -20.96 -20.20 53.70
N VAL A 224 -22.05 -19.44 53.67
CA VAL A 224 -22.94 -19.37 52.50
C VAL A 224 -22.20 -18.82 51.29
N VAL A 225 -21.47 -17.70 51.44
CA VAL A 225 -20.68 -17.12 50.35
C VAL A 225 -19.58 -18.07 49.87
N ALA A 226 -18.93 -18.79 50.79
CA ALA A 226 -17.93 -19.79 50.43
C ALA A 226 -18.55 -20.98 49.67
N CYS A 227 -19.74 -21.44 50.08
CA CYS A 227 -20.49 -22.49 49.39
C CYS A 227 -20.97 -22.03 48.00
N ASP A 228 -21.47 -20.80 47.88
CA ASP A 228 -21.92 -20.22 46.61
C ASP A 228 -20.75 -20.04 45.65
N LEU A 229 -19.59 -19.58 46.14
CA LEU A 229 -18.37 -19.47 45.35
C LEU A 229 -17.89 -20.85 44.89
N GLN A 230 -17.91 -21.85 45.78
CA GLN A 230 -17.53 -23.21 45.43
C GLN A 230 -18.48 -23.81 44.38
N GLN A 231 -19.78 -23.56 44.50
CA GLN A 231 -20.77 -23.98 43.52
C GLN A 231 -20.53 -23.29 42.19
N LEU A 232 -20.33 -21.96 42.18
CA LEU A 232 -20.05 -21.19 40.98
C LEU A 232 -18.79 -21.69 40.26
N MET A 233 -17.71 -21.90 41.02
CA MET A 233 -16.47 -22.47 40.50
C MET A 233 -16.69 -23.86 39.91
N SER A 234 -17.43 -24.73 40.59
CA SER A 234 -17.72 -26.08 40.09
C SER A 234 -18.56 -26.06 38.81
N THR A 235 -19.58 -25.20 38.72
CA THR A 235 -20.38 -25.02 37.50
C THR A 235 -19.55 -24.43 36.37
N PHE A 236 -18.70 -23.44 36.65
CA PHE A 236 -17.80 -22.86 35.67
C PHE A 236 -16.82 -23.90 35.14
N SER A 237 -16.19 -24.68 36.03
CA SER A 237 -15.31 -25.77 35.62
C SER A 237 -16.04 -26.77 34.74
N HIS A 238 -17.26 -27.19 35.11
CA HIS A 238 -18.03 -28.12 34.28
C HIS A 238 -18.33 -27.57 32.89
N VAL A 239 -18.84 -26.34 32.79
CA VAL A 239 -19.11 -25.66 31.50
C VAL A 239 -17.82 -25.45 30.70
N TYR A 240 -16.71 -25.16 31.38
CA TYR A 240 -15.41 -25.07 30.74
C TYR A 240 -15.02 -26.41 30.13
N GLU A 241 -15.14 -27.52 30.87
CA GLU A 241 -14.74 -28.84 30.37
C GLU A 241 -15.64 -29.37 29.25
N THR A 242 -16.95 -29.12 29.31
CA THR A 242 -17.91 -29.64 28.33
C THR A 242 -18.00 -28.77 27.08
N ASP A 243 -18.02 -27.45 27.25
CA ASP A 243 -18.46 -26.55 26.19
C ASP A 243 -17.33 -25.66 25.67
N LEU A 244 -16.43 -25.18 26.54
CA LEU A 244 -15.42 -24.18 26.17
C LEU A 244 -14.04 -24.76 25.86
N ARG A 245 -13.67 -25.89 26.48
CA ARG A 245 -12.34 -26.52 26.35
C ARG A 245 -12.01 -26.79 24.90
N ALA A 246 -12.98 -27.29 24.11
CA ALA A 246 -12.77 -27.56 22.69
C ALA A 246 -12.42 -26.30 21.88
N TYR A 247 -12.87 -25.11 22.30
CA TYR A 247 -12.55 -23.84 21.65
C TYR A 247 -11.25 -23.22 22.15
N CYS A 248 -10.97 -23.32 23.46
CA CYS A 248 -9.75 -22.79 24.07
C CYS A 248 -8.49 -23.62 23.74
N SER A 249 -8.67 -24.88 23.33
CA SER A 249 -7.57 -25.80 22.97
C SER A 249 -7.32 -25.86 21.46
N ARG A 250 -7.98 -25.02 20.65
CA ARG A 250 -7.71 -25.01 19.20
C ARG A 250 -6.32 -24.46 18.97
N ASP A 251 -5.56 -25.16 18.13
CA ASP A 251 -4.32 -24.61 17.59
C ASP A 251 -4.62 -23.25 16.96
N ALA A 252 -3.69 -22.31 17.13
CA ALA A 252 -3.82 -20.98 16.53
C ALA A 252 -4.18 -21.12 15.04
N PRO A 253 -5.18 -20.39 14.53
CA PRO A 253 -5.59 -20.51 13.13
C PRO A 253 -4.36 -20.31 12.24
N SER A 254 -3.97 -21.38 11.55
CA SER A 254 -2.84 -21.33 10.64
C SER A 254 -3.26 -20.51 9.44
N PHE A 255 -2.45 -19.52 9.11
CA PHE A 255 -2.68 -18.69 7.95
C PHE A 255 -2.61 -19.55 6.67
N SER A 256 -3.53 -19.35 5.74
CA SER A 256 -3.50 -20.03 4.44
C SER A 256 -2.30 -19.56 3.61
N ALA A 257 -1.94 -20.30 2.56
CA ALA A 257 -0.83 -19.95 1.65
C ALA A 257 -0.96 -18.53 1.02
N ASP A 258 -2.16 -17.95 1.02
CA ASP A 258 -2.38 -16.57 0.56
C ASP A 258 -1.85 -15.51 1.54
N ALA A 259 -1.65 -15.84 2.82
CA ALA A 259 -1.09 -14.95 3.83
C ALA A 259 0.40 -14.66 3.62
N ASP A 260 1.12 -15.55 2.96
CA ASP A 260 2.52 -15.33 2.58
C ASP A 260 2.66 -14.15 1.61
N VAL A 261 1.63 -13.90 0.79
CA VAL A 261 1.57 -12.72 -0.09
C VAL A 261 1.46 -11.45 0.76
N PHE A 262 0.58 -11.43 1.76
CA PHE A 262 0.44 -10.28 2.65
C PHE A 262 1.70 -10.04 3.49
N GLN A 263 2.34 -11.09 3.99
CA GLN A 263 3.58 -10.97 4.74
C GLN A 263 4.73 -10.48 3.84
N ARG A 264 4.78 -10.94 2.58
CA ARG A 264 5.76 -10.47 1.59
C ARG A 264 5.52 -9.01 1.22
N VAL A 265 4.27 -8.61 0.99
CA VAL A 265 3.90 -7.22 0.70
C VAL A 265 4.23 -6.33 1.89
N HIS A 266 3.90 -6.74 3.11
CA HIS A 266 4.26 -6.01 4.33
C HIS A 266 5.78 -5.84 4.47
N LYS A 267 6.57 -6.90 4.23
CA LYS A 267 8.04 -6.82 4.26
C LYS A 267 8.59 -5.86 3.19
N LEU A 268 8.04 -5.88 1.98
CA LEU A 268 8.44 -4.98 0.89
C LEU A 268 8.08 -3.52 1.20
N LEU A 269 6.89 -3.27 1.75
CA LEU A 269 6.46 -1.94 2.19
C LEU A 269 7.33 -1.42 3.33
N LEU A 270 7.66 -2.27 4.30
CA LEU A 270 8.55 -1.90 5.39
C LEU A 270 9.94 -1.54 4.86
N ALA A 271 10.51 -2.35 3.95
CA ALA A 271 11.78 -2.05 3.31
C ALA A 271 11.75 -0.72 2.54
N CYS A 272 10.68 -0.48 1.76
CA CYS A 272 10.49 0.77 1.03
C CYS A 272 10.43 1.98 1.97
N ASN A 273 9.68 1.90 3.07
CA ASN A 273 9.60 2.97 4.06
C ASN A 273 10.97 3.26 4.69
N THR A 274 11.74 2.22 5.03
CA THR A 274 13.09 2.42 5.58
C THR A 274 14.04 3.04 4.55
N GLU A 275 13.94 2.68 3.27
CA GLU A 275 14.73 3.30 2.21
C GLU A 275 14.37 4.78 2.00
N LEU A 276 13.09 5.12 2.10
CA LEU A 276 12.62 6.51 2.03
C LEU A 276 13.10 7.35 3.22
N GLU A 277 13.11 6.78 4.43
CA GLU A 277 13.71 7.44 5.60
C GLU A 277 15.21 7.69 5.41
N MET A 278 15.96 6.68 4.94
CA MET A 278 17.39 6.85 4.64
C MET A 278 17.64 7.91 3.56
N LEU A 279 16.84 7.94 2.49
CA LEU A 279 16.94 8.96 1.44
C LEU A 279 16.66 10.37 1.98
N LYS A 280 15.70 10.50 2.89
CA LYS A 280 15.41 11.77 3.56
C LYS A 280 16.61 12.23 4.39
N GLU A 281 17.20 11.36 5.21
CA GLU A 281 18.39 11.69 6.01
C GLU A 281 19.58 12.10 5.12
N VAL A 282 19.83 11.39 4.02
CA VAL A 282 20.89 11.74 3.05
C VAL A 282 20.61 13.09 2.40
N SER A 283 19.36 13.39 2.07
CA SER A 283 18.97 14.70 1.52
C SER A 283 19.20 15.83 2.52
N GLU A 284 18.84 15.62 3.79
CA GLU A 284 19.06 16.61 4.86
C GLU A 284 20.56 16.82 5.12
N ALA A 285 21.34 15.74 5.17
CA ALA A 285 22.80 15.81 5.31
C ALA A 285 23.44 16.53 4.11
N SER A 286 23.00 16.25 2.89
CA SER A 286 23.49 16.94 1.68
C SER A 286 23.14 18.43 1.69
N ALA A 287 21.95 18.80 2.17
CA ALA A 287 21.57 20.19 2.32
C ALA A 287 22.46 20.90 3.35
N SER A 288 22.73 20.25 4.49
CA SER A 288 23.66 20.76 5.51
C SER A 288 25.07 20.96 4.95
N VAL A 289 25.62 19.96 4.26
CA VAL A 289 26.96 20.06 3.64
C VAL A 289 26.99 21.17 2.58
N SER A 290 25.95 21.28 1.75
CA SER A 290 25.88 22.37 0.77
C SER A 290 25.84 23.73 1.44
N GLU A 291 25.16 23.87 2.58
CA GLU A 291 25.11 25.12 3.33
C GLU A 291 26.48 25.43 3.96
N ASP A 292 27.14 24.45 4.57
CA ASP A 292 28.50 24.60 5.10
C ASP A 292 29.50 25.02 4.02
N VAL A 293 29.39 24.46 2.80
CA VAL A 293 30.22 24.86 1.66
C VAL A 293 29.93 26.29 1.22
N LYS A 294 28.66 26.72 1.20
CA LYS A 294 28.30 28.12 0.91
C LYS A 294 28.84 29.07 1.98
N GLN A 295 28.76 28.69 3.25
CA GLN A 295 29.35 29.45 4.35
C GLN A 295 30.88 29.52 4.22
N LEU A 296 31.55 28.44 3.81
CA LEU A 296 32.99 28.43 3.54
C LEU A 296 33.38 29.36 2.38
N GLN A 297 32.56 29.44 1.34
CA GLN A 297 32.79 30.34 0.21
C GLN A 297 32.61 31.81 0.59
N THR A 298 31.67 32.11 1.49
CA THR A 298 31.30 33.50 1.83
C THR A 298 32.01 34.04 3.08
N GLN A 299 32.45 33.18 4.00
CA GLN A 299 33.15 33.64 5.21
C GLN A 299 34.62 33.95 4.94
N PRO A 300 35.08 35.17 5.26
CA PRO A 300 36.50 35.50 5.17
C PRO A 300 37.26 34.78 6.31
N ARG A 301 38.29 34.00 5.96
CA ARG A 301 39.10 33.20 6.90
C ARG A 301 40.57 33.61 6.88
N TYR A 302 41.27 33.34 7.96
CA TYR A 302 42.72 33.55 8.05
C TYR A 302 43.44 32.42 7.31
N TRP A 303 44.18 32.79 6.27
CA TRP A 303 45.01 31.86 5.50
C TRP A 303 46.49 32.02 5.87
N SER A 304 47.37 31.21 5.27
CA SER A 304 48.81 31.06 5.61
C SER A 304 49.66 32.34 5.68
N LYS A 305 49.11 33.52 5.34
CA LYS A 305 49.75 34.84 5.47
C LYS A 305 49.11 35.77 6.52
N GLY A 306 48.18 35.28 7.35
CA GLY A 306 47.52 36.08 8.40
C GLY A 306 46.49 37.10 7.88
N GLU A 307 46.22 37.13 6.58
CA GLU A 307 45.20 37.99 5.98
C GLU A 307 43.85 37.26 5.86
N LYS A 308 42.78 37.98 6.19
CA LYS A 308 41.40 37.50 6.12
C LYS A 308 40.87 37.66 4.69
N ARG A 309 40.70 36.57 3.95
CA ARG A 309 40.19 36.58 2.56
C ARG A 309 39.17 35.46 2.34
N THR A 310 38.25 35.65 1.39
CA THR A 310 37.30 34.60 1.01
C THR A 310 37.95 33.57 0.08
N LEU A 311 37.35 32.39 -0.06
CA LEU A 311 37.87 31.33 -0.93
C LEU A 311 37.95 31.76 -2.42
N PRO A 312 36.93 32.44 -3.00
CA PRO A 312 37.01 32.97 -4.36
C PRO A 312 38.19 33.94 -4.57
N ASP A 313 38.43 34.86 -3.63
CA ASP A 313 39.54 35.83 -3.73
C ASP A 313 40.90 35.12 -3.81
N LYS A 314 41.05 33.98 -3.13
CA LYS A 314 42.26 33.17 -3.15
C LYS A 314 42.43 32.38 -4.44
N LEU A 315 41.34 31.85 -4.99
CA LEU A 315 41.36 31.20 -6.29
C LEU A 315 41.73 32.20 -7.39
N GLU A 316 41.18 33.42 -7.34
CA GLU A 316 41.52 34.48 -8.29
C GLU A 316 42.99 34.93 -8.16
N GLU A 317 43.51 35.06 -6.92
CA GLU A 317 44.93 35.34 -6.68
C GLU A 317 45.85 34.25 -7.26
N LEU A 318 45.46 32.98 -7.14
CA LEU A 318 46.20 31.86 -7.72
C LEU A 318 46.13 31.85 -9.24
N THR A 319 44.94 32.05 -9.82
CA THR A 319 44.76 32.13 -11.28
C THR A 319 45.62 33.25 -11.86
N ARG A 320 45.60 34.44 -11.25
CA ARG A 320 46.42 35.58 -11.67
C ARG A 320 47.92 35.26 -11.59
N ARG A 321 48.38 34.60 -10.53
CA ARG A 321 49.78 34.14 -10.41
C ARG A 321 50.16 33.13 -11.49
N ILE A 322 49.25 32.23 -11.84
CA ILE A 322 49.49 31.24 -12.91
C ILE A 322 49.56 31.96 -14.26
N GLU A 323 48.67 32.90 -14.54
CA GLU A 323 48.70 33.72 -15.76
C GLU A 323 49.97 34.58 -15.87
N ASP A 324 50.43 35.18 -14.76
CA ASP A 324 51.68 35.94 -14.71
C ASP A 324 52.89 35.04 -14.99
N LEU A 325 52.93 33.83 -14.41
CA LEU A 325 53.99 32.85 -14.66
C LEU A 325 53.99 32.34 -16.10
N LEU A 326 52.80 32.16 -16.71
CA LEU A 326 52.67 31.79 -18.11
C LEU A 326 53.11 32.92 -19.03
N SER A 327 52.79 34.17 -18.70
CA SER A 327 53.17 35.37 -19.47
C SER A 327 54.67 35.66 -19.42
N GLN A 328 55.32 35.40 -18.27
CA GLN A 328 56.78 35.49 -18.12
C GLN A 328 57.53 34.41 -18.89
N ARG A 329 56.88 33.30 -19.25
CA ARG A 329 57.47 32.21 -20.04
C ARG A 329 57.34 32.41 -21.55
N SER A 330 56.51 33.37 -21.98
CA SER A 330 56.30 33.76 -23.39
C SER A 330 57.05 35.02 -23.81
N SER A 331 57.91 35.58 -22.94
CA SER A 331 58.86 36.66 -23.23
C SER A 331 60.28 36.10 -23.32
#